data_AF-D7UUF7-F1
#
_entry.id   AF-D7UUF7-F1
#
_cell.length_a   1.000
_cell.length_b   1.000
_cell.length_c   1.000
_cell.angle_alpha   90.00
_cell.angle_beta   90.00
_cell.angle_gamma   90.00
#
_symmetry.space_group_name_H-M   'P 1'
#
loop_
_entity.id
_entity.type
_entity.pdbx_description
1 polymer ?
#
loop_
_entity_poly.entity_id
_entity_poly.type
_entity_poly.pdbx_seq_one_letter_code
_entity_poly.pdbx_strand_id
1 'polypeptide(L)'
;MENLEMIFEDIIISDIEKILSWMSFSEKNIKRSHFFMHGADKEYSDISSLSEYFKNAGTCNILVENLNIGIILREALIVISFDEKYGDLTLTFSEEYGELDEEKLSLVSERLHFLSSTINYSKILFGYEPADEEELQLLILKN
;
A
#
# COMPACT_ATOMS: atom_id res chain seq x y z
N MET A 1 -10.13 5.68 -18.23
CA MET A 1 -10.10 5.65 -16.76
C MET A 1 -8.66 5.44 -16.42
N GLU A 2 -8.09 6.42 -15.75
CA GLU A 2 -6.68 6.39 -15.33
C GLU A 2 -6.60 5.73 -13.95
N ASN A 3 -5.50 5.04 -13.71
CA ASN A 3 -5.22 4.47 -12.39
C ASN A 3 -4.32 5.43 -11.62
N LEU A 4 -4.54 5.47 -10.32
CA LEU A 4 -3.64 6.09 -9.36
C LEU A 4 -2.85 5.00 -8.66
N GLU A 5 -1.63 5.34 -8.29
CA GLU A 5 -0.68 4.46 -7.63
C GLU A 5 -0.03 5.18 -6.45
N MET A 6 0.05 4.50 -5.31
CA MET A 6 0.80 4.92 -4.13
C MET A 6 1.87 3.89 -3.82
N ILE A 7 3.14 4.29 -3.81
CA ILE A 7 4.29 3.41 -3.60
C ILE A 7 5.00 3.83 -2.31
N PHE A 8 5.22 2.89 -1.41
CA PHE A 8 6.11 3.01 -0.26
C PHE A 8 7.38 2.22 -0.58
N GLU A 9 8.50 2.91 -0.79
CA GLU A 9 9.79 2.31 -1.15
C GLU A 9 10.66 2.06 0.09
N ASP A 10 11.36 0.93 0.09
CA ASP A 10 12.33 0.52 1.11
C ASP A 10 11.79 0.61 2.56
N ILE A 11 10.55 0.18 2.78
CA ILE A 11 9.97 0.12 4.13
C ILE A 11 10.60 -1.00 4.93
N ILE A 12 10.83 -0.78 6.23
CA ILE A 12 11.25 -1.88 7.11
C ILE A 12 10.08 -2.79 7.45
N ILE A 13 10.33 -4.10 7.50
CA ILE A 13 9.29 -5.11 7.77
C ILE A 13 8.51 -4.87 9.07
N SER A 14 9.12 -4.29 10.10
CA SER A 14 8.43 -3.98 11.36
C SER A 14 7.40 -2.86 11.27
N ASP A 15 7.41 -2.09 10.18
CA ASP A 15 6.51 -0.95 9.97
C ASP A 15 5.30 -1.30 9.09
N ILE A 16 5.26 -2.48 8.46
CA ILE A 16 4.16 -2.90 7.56
C ILE A 16 2.80 -2.83 8.25
N GLU A 17 2.70 -3.32 9.49
CA GLU A 17 1.46 -3.31 10.27
C GLU A 17 0.98 -1.89 10.57
N LYS A 18 1.90 -0.92 10.71
CA LYS A 18 1.54 0.49 10.89
C LYS A 18 0.96 1.08 9.61
N ILE A 19 1.53 0.76 8.46
CA ILE A 19 1.05 1.21 7.14
C ILE A 19 -0.35 0.64 6.88
N LEU A 20 -0.56 -0.65 7.13
CA LEU A 20 -1.85 -1.32 7.02
C LEU A 20 -2.89 -0.73 7.99
N SER A 21 -2.50 -0.48 9.24
CA SER A 21 -3.38 0.17 10.22
C SER A 21 -3.74 1.60 9.79
N TRP A 22 -2.79 2.35 9.24
CA TRP A 22 -3.01 3.70 8.74
C TRP A 22 -4.06 3.76 7.63
N MET A 23 -4.04 2.78 6.72
CA MET A 23 -5.06 2.65 5.67
C MET A 23 -6.38 2.01 6.16
N SER A 24 -6.51 1.75 7.47
CA SER A 24 -7.64 1.04 8.09
C SER A 24 -7.89 -0.35 7.49
N PHE A 25 -6.82 -1.02 7.03
CA PHE A 25 -6.88 -2.36 6.48
C PHE A 25 -7.30 -3.38 7.56
N SER A 26 -8.19 -4.28 7.17
CA SER A 26 -8.62 -5.42 7.99
C SER A 26 -9.08 -6.56 7.08
N GLU A 27 -9.25 -7.75 7.64
CA GLU A 27 -9.74 -8.92 6.91
C GLU A 27 -11.09 -8.66 6.20
N LYS A 28 -11.93 -7.78 6.77
CA LYS A 28 -13.23 -7.40 6.17
C LYS A 28 -13.10 -6.66 4.85
N ASN A 29 -11.93 -6.06 4.59
CA ASN A 29 -11.67 -5.36 3.35
C ASN A 29 -11.27 -6.33 2.22
N ILE A 30 -10.89 -7.57 2.53
CA ILE A 30 -10.29 -8.48 1.56
C ILE A 30 -11.36 -9.11 0.68
N LYS A 31 -11.29 -8.85 -0.63
CA LYS A 31 -12.09 -9.54 -1.64
C LYS A 31 -11.41 -10.82 -2.12
N ARG A 32 -10.08 -10.76 -2.28
CA ARG A 32 -9.24 -11.87 -2.72
C ARG A 32 -7.79 -11.63 -2.31
N SER A 33 -7.04 -12.69 -2.07
CA SER A 33 -5.62 -12.62 -1.78
C SER A 33 -4.84 -13.68 -2.54
N HIS A 34 -3.55 -13.44 -2.77
CA HIS A 34 -2.60 -14.46 -3.19
C HIS A 34 -1.30 -14.21 -2.46
N PHE A 35 -0.87 -15.21 -1.69
CA PHE A 35 0.38 -15.24 -0.96
C PHE A 35 1.24 -16.36 -1.52
N PHE A 36 2.45 -16.03 -1.94
CA PHE A 36 3.39 -17.04 -2.43
C PHE A 36 4.25 -17.56 -1.28
N MET A 37 4.14 -18.84 -0.93
CA MET A 37 4.91 -19.42 0.18
C MET A 37 5.40 -20.83 -0.17
N HIS A 38 6.72 -21.03 -0.17
CA HIS A 38 7.35 -22.32 -0.44
C HIS A 38 6.89 -23.00 -1.75
N GLY A 39 6.65 -22.22 -2.81
CA GLY A 39 6.19 -22.75 -4.10
C GLY A 39 4.71 -23.15 -4.14
N ALA A 40 3.93 -22.76 -3.13
CA ALA A 40 2.48 -22.95 -3.07
C ALA A 40 1.76 -21.61 -2.92
N ASP A 41 0.58 -21.54 -3.52
CA ASP A 41 -0.35 -20.42 -3.34
C ASP A 41 -1.12 -20.57 -2.03
N LYS A 42 -1.26 -19.47 -1.32
CA LYS A 42 -1.95 -19.33 -0.03
C LYS A 42 -2.91 -18.15 -0.05
N GLU A 43 -3.93 -18.21 0.80
CA GLU A 43 -4.86 -17.11 1.01
C GLU A 43 -4.53 -16.38 2.32
N TYR A 44 -5.05 -15.18 2.52
CA TYR A 44 -4.81 -14.37 3.72
C TYR A 44 -5.15 -15.12 5.01
N SER A 45 -6.21 -15.94 4.99
CA SER A 45 -6.63 -16.77 6.12
C SER A 45 -5.58 -17.80 6.57
N ASP A 46 -4.62 -18.14 5.70
CA ASP A 46 -3.51 -19.03 6.03
C ASP A 46 -2.34 -18.30 6.72
N ILE A 47 -2.38 -16.96 6.77
CA ILE A 47 -1.29 -16.10 7.24
C ILE A 47 -1.59 -15.62 8.65
N SER A 48 -0.79 -16.06 9.63
CA SER A 48 -0.91 -15.65 11.04
C SER A 48 -0.47 -14.20 11.28
N SER A 49 0.56 -13.75 10.56
CA SER A 49 1.09 -12.39 10.61
C SER A 49 1.82 -12.06 9.33
N LEU A 50 1.55 -10.89 8.76
CA LEU A 50 2.26 -10.38 7.59
C LEU A 50 3.73 -10.10 7.92
N SER A 51 4.00 -9.55 9.10
CA SER A 51 5.38 -9.34 9.56
C SER A 51 6.18 -10.65 9.72
N GLU A 52 5.53 -11.78 10.01
CA GLU A 52 6.19 -13.09 10.04
C GLU A 52 6.34 -13.68 8.64
N TYR A 53 5.31 -13.54 7.80
CA TYR A 53 5.33 -13.98 6.41
C TYR A 53 6.50 -13.36 5.64
N PHE A 54 6.69 -12.05 5.75
CA PHE A 54 7.71 -11.32 4.99
C PHE A 54 9.16 -11.54 5.48
N LYS A 55 9.40 -12.16 6.65
CA LYS A 55 10.76 -12.41 7.16
C LYS A 55 11.56 -13.38 6.29
N ASN A 56 10.90 -14.25 5.54
CA ASN A 56 11.54 -15.30 4.75
C ASN A 56 11.59 -14.98 3.25
N ALA A 57 11.53 -13.70 2.89
CA ALA A 57 11.27 -13.17 1.55
C ALA A 57 9.92 -13.66 1.00
N GLY A 58 8.99 -12.71 0.82
CA GLY A 58 7.62 -13.02 0.42
C GLY A 58 7.06 -11.93 -0.46
N THR A 59 6.21 -12.33 -1.39
CA THR A 59 5.43 -11.43 -2.24
C THR A 59 3.98 -11.85 -2.15
N CYS A 60 3.11 -10.87 -1.93
CA CYS A 60 1.67 -11.10 -1.99
C CYS A 60 0.96 -9.98 -2.74
N ASN A 61 -0.24 -10.30 -3.20
CA ASN A 61 -1.17 -9.31 -3.69
C ASN A 61 -2.56 -9.53 -3.07
N ILE A 62 -3.21 -8.43 -2.71
CA ILE A 62 -4.48 -8.43 -1.99
C ILE A 62 -5.42 -7.46 -2.71
N LEU A 63 -6.51 -7.97 -3.25
CA LEU A 63 -7.60 -7.14 -3.75
C LEU A 63 -8.48 -6.76 -2.57
N VAL A 64 -8.63 -5.46 -2.33
CA VAL A 64 -9.35 -4.92 -1.19
C VAL A 64 -10.47 -3.98 -1.61
N GLU A 65 -11.44 -3.79 -0.73
CA GLU A 65 -12.50 -2.79 -0.83
C GLU A 65 -12.60 -1.93 0.43
N ASN A 66 -13.10 -0.70 0.27
CA ASN A 66 -13.36 0.26 1.35
C ASN A 66 -12.12 0.59 2.21
N LEU A 67 -10.98 0.78 1.56
CA LEU A 67 -9.73 1.16 2.21
C LEU A 67 -9.69 2.67 2.47
N ASN A 68 -9.12 3.13 3.59
CA ASN A 68 -9.15 4.55 3.96
C ASN A 68 -7.75 5.16 4.07
N ILE A 69 -7.34 5.89 3.04
CA ILE A 69 -6.04 6.60 2.97
C ILE A 69 -6.14 8.12 3.23
N GLY A 70 -7.28 8.58 3.76
CA GLY A 70 -7.70 10.00 3.74
C GLY A 70 -8.95 10.20 2.90
N ILE A 71 -9.13 9.30 1.94
CA ILE A 71 -10.35 9.05 1.18
C ILE A 71 -10.69 7.57 1.24
N ILE A 72 -11.96 7.24 0.99
CA ILE A 72 -12.41 5.85 0.90
C ILE A 72 -12.22 5.36 -0.54
N LEU A 73 -11.33 4.39 -0.72
CA LEU A 73 -11.14 3.69 -1.98
C LEU A 73 -12.14 2.54 -2.05
N ARG A 74 -13.04 2.58 -3.04
CA ARG A 74 -14.05 1.51 -3.21
C ARG A 74 -13.42 0.17 -3.52
N GLU A 75 -12.36 0.16 -4.32
CA GLU A 75 -11.57 -1.02 -4.63
C GLU A 75 -10.12 -0.63 -4.91
N ALA A 76 -9.17 -1.44 -4.47
CA ALA A 76 -7.75 -1.25 -4.72
C ALA A 76 -6.99 -2.59 -4.73
N LEU A 77 -5.87 -2.63 -5.44
CA LEU A 77 -4.91 -3.73 -5.39
C LEU A 77 -3.73 -3.32 -4.53
N ILE A 78 -3.43 -4.09 -3.49
CA ILE A 78 -2.21 -3.97 -2.72
C ILE A 78 -1.23 -5.03 -3.23
N VAL A 79 0.00 -4.64 -3.55
CA VAL A 79 1.12 -5.55 -3.81
C VAL A 79 2.20 -5.25 -2.79
N ILE A 80 2.72 -6.30 -2.14
CA ILE A 80 3.76 -6.17 -1.12
C ILE A 80 4.86 -7.17 -1.45
N SER A 81 6.11 -6.73 -1.41
CA SER A 81 7.27 -7.59 -1.64
C SER A 81 8.42 -7.21 -0.71
N PHE A 82 9.05 -8.20 -0.06
CA PHE A 82 10.17 -7.98 0.87
C PHE A 82 11.39 -8.85 0.55
N ASP A 83 12.58 -8.32 0.80
CA ASP A 83 13.89 -8.98 0.72
C ASP A 83 14.47 -9.30 2.12
N GLU A 84 13.65 -9.94 2.98
CA GLU A 84 13.91 -10.26 4.40
C GLU A 84 13.89 -9.06 5.35
N LYS A 85 14.39 -7.89 4.93
CA LYS A 85 14.48 -6.70 5.80
C LYS A 85 13.71 -5.51 5.27
N TYR A 86 13.89 -5.19 3.99
CA TYR A 86 13.23 -4.07 3.34
C TYR A 86 12.25 -4.58 2.31
N GLY A 87 11.34 -3.73 1.89
CA GLY A 87 10.37 -4.09 0.89
C GLY A 87 9.59 -2.90 0.40
N ASP A 88 8.77 -3.16 -0.59
CA ASP A 88 7.91 -2.16 -1.19
C ASP A 88 6.45 -2.54 -0.97
N LEU A 89 5.61 -1.53 -0.78
CA LEU A 89 4.17 -1.65 -0.83
C LEU A 89 3.63 -0.73 -1.92
N THR A 90 2.92 -1.30 -2.88
CA THR A 90 2.21 -0.57 -3.93
C THR A 90 0.71 -0.72 -3.72
N LEU A 91 -0.02 0.39 -3.79
CA LEU A 91 -1.47 0.46 -3.77
C LEU A 91 -1.95 1.09 -5.09
N THR A 92 -2.64 0.32 -5.92
CA THR A 92 -3.16 0.78 -7.22
C THR A 92 -4.69 0.76 -7.22
N PHE A 93 -5.32 1.83 -7.72
CA PHE A 93 -6.78 1.94 -7.80
C PHE A 93 -7.24 2.84 -8.96
N SER A 94 -8.42 2.56 -9.51
CA SER A 94 -9.05 3.42 -10.52
C SER A 94 -9.39 4.79 -9.91
N GLU A 95 -9.11 5.89 -10.62
CA GLU A 95 -9.44 7.25 -10.18
C GLU A 95 -10.93 7.39 -9.81
N GLU A 96 -11.81 6.65 -10.49
CA GLU A 96 -13.26 6.64 -10.22
C GLU A 96 -13.61 6.14 -8.81
N TYR A 97 -12.73 5.35 -8.18
CA TYR A 97 -12.96 4.77 -6.86
C TYR A 97 -12.50 5.69 -5.72
N GLY A 98 -11.68 6.70 -6.01
CA GLY A 98 -11.26 7.74 -5.07
C GLY A 98 -11.91 9.11 -5.33
N GLU A 99 -12.28 9.40 -6.58
CA GLU A 99 -12.78 10.70 -7.05
C GLU A 99 -11.87 11.84 -6.56
N LEU A 100 -10.57 11.76 -6.87
CA LEU A 100 -9.54 12.64 -6.30
C LEU A 100 -9.71 14.10 -6.80
N ASP A 101 -9.83 15.04 -5.87
CA ASP A 101 -9.80 16.49 -6.10
C ASP A 101 -8.75 17.15 -5.20
N GLU A 102 -8.58 18.48 -5.29
CA GLU A 102 -7.58 19.21 -4.50
C GLU A 102 -7.78 19.06 -2.97
N GLU A 103 -9.03 19.03 -2.50
CA GLU A 103 -9.35 18.88 -1.07
C GLU A 103 -8.97 17.48 -0.58
N LYS A 104 -9.37 16.46 -1.33
CA LYS A 104 -9.05 15.06 -1.05
C LYS A 104 -7.56 14.77 -1.13
N LEU A 105 -6.85 15.33 -2.12
CA LEU A 105 -5.40 15.24 -2.21
C LEU A 105 -4.73 15.85 -0.97
N SER A 106 -5.23 16.98 -0.47
CA SER A 106 -4.75 17.58 0.77
C SER A 106 -4.96 16.66 1.98
N LEU A 107 -6.09 15.96 2.08
CA LEU A 107 -6.36 15.00 3.17
C LEU A 107 -5.43 13.78 3.12
N VAL A 108 -5.19 13.25 1.92
CA VAL A 108 -4.23 12.15 1.71
C VAL A 108 -2.82 12.62 2.10
N SER A 109 -2.42 13.81 1.67
CA SER A 109 -1.12 14.41 1.99
C SER A 109 -0.92 14.58 3.50
N GLU A 110 -1.88 15.18 4.22
CA GLU A 110 -1.81 15.37 5.68
C GLU A 110 -1.63 14.04 6.42
N ARG A 111 -2.40 13.01 6.02
CA ARG A 111 -2.32 11.69 6.63
C ARG A 111 -1.01 10.97 6.32
N LEU A 112 -0.47 11.12 5.12
CA LEU A 112 0.85 10.59 4.77
C LEU A 112 1.97 11.29 5.53
N HIS A 113 1.87 12.61 5.73
CA HIS A 113 2.81 13.35 6.58
C HIS A 113 2.80 12.86 8.03
N PHE A 114 1.62 12.52 8.57
CA PHE A 114 1.55 11.91 9.89
C PHE A 114 2.18 10.51 9.91
N LEU A 115 1.83 9.63 8.96
CA LEU A 115 2.37 8.28 8.87
C LEU A 115 3.90 8.28 8.73
N SER A 116 4.43 9.07 7.81
CA SER A 116 5.86 9.16 7.51
C SER A 116 6.72 9.50 8.75
N SER A 117 6.17 10.24 9.71
CA SER A 117 6.87 10.52 10.97
C SER A 117 7.02 9.30 11.91
N THR A 118 6.37 8.17 11.59
CA THR A 118 6.25 6.99 12.46
C THR A 118 6.81 5.69 11.86
N ILE A 119 7.24 5.74 10.60
CA ILE A 119 7.76 4.61 9.83
C ILE A 119 9.13 4.93 9.23
N ASN A 120 9.88 3.91 8.85
CA ASN A 120 11.12 4.02 8.10
C ASN A 120 10.84 3.59 6.66
N TYR A 121 11.21 4.46 5.73
CA TYR A 121 11.02 4.34 4.28
C TYR A 121 12.12 5.17 3.60
N SER A 122 12.40 4.93 2.32
CA SER A 122 13.26 5.82 1.52
C SER A 122 12.43 6.89 0.81
N LYS A 123 11.30 6.45 0.22
CA LYS A 123 10.42 7.31 -0.57
C LYS A 123 8.95 6.89 -0.42
N ILE A 124 8.05 7.86 -0.49
CA ILE A 124 6.63 7.61 -0.73
C ILE A 124 6.23 8.41 -1.96
N LEU A 125 5.65 7.73 -2.94
CA LEU A 125 5.14 8.30 -4.18
C LEU A 125 3.62 8.17 -4.20
N PHE A 126 2.93 9.19 -4.71
CA PHE A 126 1.52 9.09 -5.05
C PHE A 126 1.26 9.88 -6.32
N GLY A 127 0.66 9.23 -7.32
CA GLY A 127 0.48 9.81 -8.64
C GLY A 127 -0.35 8.94 -9.57
N TYR A 128 -0.44 9.33 -10.83
CA TYR A 128 -1.02 8.49 -11.88
C TYR A 128 -0.05 7.34 -12.21
N GLU A 129 -0.60 6.15 -12.49
CA GLU A 129 0.20 4.98 -12.85
C GLU A 129 0.87 5.19 -14.23
N PRO A 130 2.20 5.05 -14.36
CA PRO A 130 3.15 4.66 -13.32
C PRO A 130 3.67 5.87 -12.49
N ALA A 131 3.57 5.78 -11.16
CA ALA A 131 3.85 6.92 -10.26
C ALA A 131 5.35 7.21 -10.06
N ASP A 132 6.24 6.37 -10.59
CA ASP A 132 7.67 6.61 -10.63
C ASP A 132 8.07 7.66 -11.69
N GLU A 133 7.21 7.92 -12.67
CA GLU A 133 7.36 9.02 -13.63
C GLU A 133 7.11 10.38 -12.96
N GLU A 134 8.13 11.26 -12.98
CA GLU A 134 8.10 12.57 -12.30
C GLU A 134 6.93 13.47 -12.75
N GLU A 135 6.56 13.42 -14.03
CA GLU A 135 5.46 14.21 -14.58
C GLU A 135 4.07 13.74 -14.13
N LEU A 136 3.96 12.51 -13.62
CA LEU A 136 2.72 11.88 -13.16
C LEU A 136 2.54 11.94 -11.63
N GLN A 137 3.54 12.45 -10.91
CA GLN A 137 3.54 12.54 -9.45
C GLN A 137 2.66 13.69 -8.95
N LEU A 138 1.76 13.36 -8.02
CA LEU A 138 0.92 14.32 -7.29
C LEU A 138 1.53 14.67 -5.92
N LEU A 139 2.22 13.70 -5.30
CA LEU A 139 2.89 13.86 -4.02
C LEU A 139 4.18 13.03 -3.98
N ILE A 140 5.20 13.58 -3.34
CA ILE A 140 6.45 12.89 -3.06
C ILE A 140 6.93 13.23 -1.64
N LEU A 141 7.21 12.19 -0.85
CA LEU A 141 7.89 12.30 0.44
C LEU A 141 9.21 11.54 0.38
N LYS A 142 10.28 12.13 0.92
CA LYS A 142 11.62 11.54 0.99
C LYS A 142 12.10 11.61 2.43
N ASN A 143 12.77 10.57 2.91
CA ASN A 143 13.35 10.49 4.26
C ASN A 143 14.89 10.51 4.19
#